data_AF-A0A9D7HSW2-F1
#
_entry.id   AF-A0A9D7HSW2-F1
#
_cell.length_a   1.000
_cell.length_b   1.000
_cell.length_c   1.000
_cell.angle_alpha   90.00
_cell.angle_beta   90.00
_cell.angle_gamma   90.00
#
_symmetry.space_group_name_H-M   'P 1'
#
loop_
_entity.id
_entity.type
_entity.pdbx_description
1 polymer ?
#
loop_
_entity_poly.entity_id
_entity_poly.type
_entity_poly.pdbx_seq_one_letter_code
_entity_poly.pdbx_strand_id
1 'polypeptide(L)'
;MNDEKLSVSPVLHRIAIGVMLLLVLGALFAYVGWYRFLRAEPQPDWVTATPEMRFKYGSIGAENDAGIPYWIFYVLPRLFPERLPGPGGYASLGVAWEQGQELPVGFTKKTIGFPRVANTCAACHTASYRSKVDENPTYVIAGPGHTLNLEAFFRFLIDCAKDPRFNPDILMREIESVTELDLLDRLAYRFLIIPITKKRLLQREAQFAWIYRKDFPDWGRGRDDAMNLTKYFMIKAPMDDTFGPTDMPSLWNLDKYKPEKGHVMNFAGDSHDARSVIIDSALGVLGAAPKDQADFLGQVNWLHEYLGKLPAPKYPFAIDGQKAMAGKAVFDRVCASCHASERTGTRLPLTEIGTDRGRLDSWNKDAAIKANQVVRQMGIERKGLVEETLDGYVIQFLDGIWLRAPYLHNGSVPTLRDLFEVPERRPAFFLRGYDVYDQTRVGFVTAGPEAERVGTPFDTGLRGNGNGGHLYGTDLPEADKDALVEYLKTL
;
A
#
# COMPACT_ATOMS: atom_id res chain seq x y z
N MET A 1 72.32 38.76 9.59
CA MET A 1 71.12 37.95 9.35
C MET A 1 70.40 37.87 10.69
N ASN A 2 69.48 38.80 10.94
CA ASN A 2 68.74 38.90 12.20
C ASN A 2 67.58 37.92 12.16
N ASP A 3 67.62 36.88 12.99
CA ASP A 3 66.47 36.02 13.30
C ASP A 3 65.63 36.71 14.38
N GLU A 4 64.74 37.60 13.95
CA GLU A 4 63.71 38.19 14.79
C GLU A 4 62.58 37.16 14.98
N LYS A 5 62.70 36.30 16.01
CA LYS A 5 61.62 35.40 16.42
C LYS A 5 60.42 36.25 16.84
N LEU A 6 59.38 36.29 16.00
CA LEU A 6 58.07 36.86 16.34
C LEU A 6 57.56 36.22 17.64
N SER A 7 57.70 36.95 18.75
CA SER A 7 57.04 36.63 20.02
C SER A 7 55.55 36.91 19.86
N VAL A 8 54.77 35.87 19.64
CA VAL A 8 53.30 35.97 19.62
C VAL A 8 52.85 36.44 21.00
N SER A 9 52.21 37.61 21.07
CA SER A 9 51.69 38.16 22.32
C SER A 9 50.88 37.11 23.10
N PRO A 10 51.06 36.99 24.43
CA PRO A 10 50.26 36.09 25.28
C PRO A 10 48.74 36.25 25.08
N VAL A 11 48.31 37.45 24.68
CA VAL A 11 46.92 37.78 24.34
C VAL A 11 46.50 37.12 23.03
N LEU A 12 47.32 37.17 21.98
CA LEU A 12 47.06 36.48 20.71
C LEU A 12 47.01 34.96 20.89
N HIS A 13 47.86 34.40 21.76
CA HIS A 13 47.85 32.98 22.08
C HIS A 13 46.56 32.56 22.82
N ARG A 14 46.09 33.35 23.79
CA ARG A 14 44.82 33.10 24.50
C ARG A 14 43.61 33.26 23.57
N ILE A 15 43.62 34.24 22.69
CA ILE A 15 42.57 34.42 21.67
C ILE A 15 42.55 33.22 20.71
N ALA A 16 43.72 32.77 20.23
CA ALA A 16 43.82 31.60 19.36
C ALA A 16 43.30 30.32 20.03
N ILE A 17 43.62 30.10 21.31
CA ILE A 17 43.07 29.00 22.10
C ILE A 17 41.55 29.12 22.24
N GLY A 18 41.03 30.31 22.55
CA GLY A 18 39.60 30.56 22.65
C GLY A 18 38.85 30.29 21.34
N VAL A 19 39.39 30.74 20.21
CA VAL A 19 38.83 30.46 18.87
C VAL A 19 38.89 28.96 18.56
N MET A 20 40.00 28.29 18.86
CA MET A 20 40.13 26.85 18.65
C MET A 20 39.11 26.05 19.49
N LEU A 21 38.91 26.42 20.76
CA LEU A 21 37.91 25.80 21.62
C LEU A 21 36.49 26.00 21.08
N LEU A 22 36.17 27.21 20.60
CA LEU A 22 34.88 27.49 19.96
C LEU A 22 34.67 26.67 18.68
N LEU A 23 35.70 26.51 17.85
CA LEU A 23 35.64 25.69 16.64
C LEU A 23 35.45 24.21 16.99
N VAL A 24 36.15 23.70 18.00
CA VAL A 24 36.01 22.31 18.46
C VAL A 24 34.62 22.06 19.03
N LEU A 25 34.10 22.98 19.86
CA LEU A 25 32.74 22.88 20.39
C LEU A 25 31.71 22.97 19.26
N GLY A 26 31.88 23.90 18.31
CA GLY A 26 31.01 24.02 17.15
C GLY A 26 30.99 22.75 16.29
N ALA A 27 32.17 22.16 16.04
CA ALA A 27 32.29 20.90 15.33
C ALA A 27 31.64 19.74 16.10
N LEU A 28 31.80 19.70 17.42
CA LEU A 28 31.15 18.70 18.28
C LEU A 28 29.62 18.82 18.24
N PHE A 29 29.08 20.04 18.37
CA PHE A 29 27.64 20.29 18.26
C PHE A 29 27.11 19.92 16.88
N ALA A 30 27.83 20.26 15.81
CA ALA A 30 27.46 19.89 14.45
C ALA A 30 27.47 18.37 14.26
N TYR A 31 28.49 17.68 14.77
CA TYR A 31 28.59 16.22 14.72
C TYR A 31 27.46 15.55 15.50
N VAL A 32 27.18 15.98 16.73
CA VAL A 32 26.07 15.45 17.53
C VAL A 32 24.73 15.71 16.86
N GLY A 33 24.52 16.91 16.31
CA GLY A 33 23.32 17.26 15.57
C GLY A 33 23.13 16.38 14.32
N TRP A 34 24.19 16.20 13.52
CA TRP A 34 24.16 15.29 12.38
C TRP A 34 23.85 13.84 12.82
N TYR A 35 24.55 13.35 13.85
CA TYR A 35 24.39 11.99 14.36
C TYR A 35 22.96 11.72 14.83
N ARG A 36 22.35 12.65 15.58
CA ARG A 36 21.02 12.46 16.19
C ARG A 36 19.84 12.74 15.26
N PHE A 37 20.03 13.52 14.20
CA PHE A 37 18.91 13.97 13.36
C PHE A 37 19.00 13.62 11.88
N LEU A 38 20.21 13.34 11.37
CA LEU A 38 20.45 13.19 9.92
C LEU A 38 21.15 11.89 9.53
N ARG A 39 21.89 11.24 10.44
CA ARG A 39 22.64 10.02 10.14
C ARG A 39 21.70 8.87 9.78
N ALA A 40 21.82 8.36 8.56
CA ALA A 40 21.16 7.13 8.14
C ALA A 40 22.00 5.92 8.57
N GLU A 41 21.32 4.88 9.08
CA GLU A 41 21.93 3.58 9.36
C GLU A 41 21.32 2.50 8.45
N PRO A 42 22.09 1.47 8.08
CA PRO A 42 21.54 0.32 7.36
C PRO A 42 20.48 -0.37 8.22
N GLN A 43 19.49 -0.96 7.57
CA GLN A 43 18.56 -1.86 8.26
C GLN A 43 19.29 -3.14 8.67
N PRO A 44 18.81 -3.86 9.72
CA PRO A 44 19.39 -5.13 10.12
C PRO A 44 19.46 -6.15 8.97
N ASP A 45 20.51 -6.97 8.95
CA ASP A 45 20.78 -7.92 7.86
C ASP A 45 19.62 -8.92 7.59
N TRP A 46 18.83 -9.25 8.62
CA TRP A 46 17.67 -10.14 8.46
C TRP A 46 16.61 -9.59 7.51
N VAL A 47 16.50 -8.26 7.38
CA VAL A 47 15.55 -7.60 6.48
C VAL A 47 15.84 -7.94 5.02
N THR A 48 17.11 -8.13 4.66
CA THR A 48 17.54 -8.44 3.30
C THR A 48 18.02 -9.88 3.13
N ALA A 49 17.86 -10.73 4.15
CA ALA A 49 18.31 -12.12 4.14
C ALA A 49 17.65 -12.98 3.07
N THR A 50 16.39 -12.68 2.72
CA THR A 50 15.70 -13.29 1.58
C THR A 50 14.95 -12.22 0.76
N PRO A 51 14.66 -12.47 -0.53
CA PRO A 51 13.85 -11.56 -1.32
C PRO A 51 12.46 -11.28 -0.71
N GLU A 52 11.87 -12.28 -0.09
CA GLU A 52 10.59 -12.16 0.60
C GLU A 52 10.68 -11.24 1.82
N MET A 53 11.70 -11.40 2.68
CA MET A 53 11.90 -10.50 3.81
C MET A 53 12.18 -9.06 3.35
N ARG A 54 12.93 -8.89 2.26
CA ARG A 54 13.18 -7.57 1.68
C ARG A 54 11.91 -6.93 1.15
N PHE A 55 11.01 -7.71 0.54
CA PHE A 55 9.70 -7.20 0.12
C PHE A 55 8.83 -6.80 1.32
N LYS A 56 8.80 -7.64 2.35
CA LYS A 56 7.98 -7.41 3.56
C LYS A 56 8.44 -6.22 4.39
N TYR A 57 9.75 -6.04 4.58
CA TYR A 57 10.31 -5.14 5.60
C TYR A 57 11.41 -4.18 5.09
N GLY A 58 11.81 -4.29 3.83
CA GLY A 58 12.83 -3.46 3.21
C GLY A 58 12.35 -2.03 2.94
N SER A 59 13.14 -1.05 3.36
CA SER A 59 12.86 0.37 3.14
C SER A 59 12.91 0.72 1.66
N ILE A 60 11.92 1.50 1.22
CA ILE A 60 11.89 2.15 -0.10
C ILE A 60 12.23 3.65 -0.01
N GLY A 61 12.68 4.13 1.16
CA GLY A 61 13.10 5.51 1.40
C GLY A 61 12.04 6.46 1.97
N ALA A 62 10.81 5.98 2.19
CA ALA A 62 9.69 6.77 2.71
C ALA A 62 9.94 7.36 4.12
N GLU A 63 10.86 6.80 4.89
CA GLU A 63 11.21 7.23 6.26
C GLU A 63 11.81 8.64 6.31
N ASN A 64 12.32 9.15 5.18
CA ASN A 64 12.90 10.49 5.09
C ASN A 64 11.87 11.60 5.33
N ASP A 65 10.72 11.52 4.65
CA ASP A 65 9.71 12.59 4.62
C ASP A 65 8.36 12.16 5.21
N ALA A 66 7.93 10.90 5.00
CA ALA A 66 6.67 10.36 5.49
C ALA A 66 6.81 9.52 6.78
N GLY A 67 8.04 9.18 7.19
CA GLY A 67 8.29 8.35 8.36
C GLY A 67 7.79 8.94 9.67
N ILE A 68 7.12 8.11 10.48
CA ILE A 68 6.69 8.45 11.84
C ILE A 68 7.78 7.99 12.82
N PRO A 69 8.20 8.82 13.80
CA PRO A 69 9.13 8.37 14.83
C PRO A 69 8.61 7.10 15.51
N TYR A 70 9.45 6.07 15.59
CA TYR A 70 9.03 4.72 16.00
C TYR A 70 8.34 4.70 17.35
N TRP A 71 8.88 5.40 18.36
CA TRP A 71 8.28 5.39 19.70
C TRP A 71 6.95 6.13 19.77
N ILE A 72 6.73 7.15 18.92
CA ILE A 72 5.40 7.76 18.78
C ILE A 72 4.46 6.73 18.17
N PHE A 73 4.82 6.15 17.02
CA PHE A 73 4.01 5.12 16.35
C PHE A 73 3.64 3.97 17.29
N TYR A 74 4.60 3.49 18.09
CA TYR A 74 4.40 2.38 19.02
C TYR A 74 3.32 2.66 20.08
N VAL A 75 3.30 3.88 20.66
CA VAL A 75 2.38 4.19 21.77
C VAL A 75 1.01 4.70 21.31
N LEU A 76 0.84 5.13 20.05
CA LEU A 76 -0.44 5.69 19.56
C LEU A 76 -1.64 4.77 19.80
N PRO A 77 -1.59 3.46 19.47
CA PRO A 77 -2.76 2.59 19.67
C PRO A 77 -3.19 2.45 21.13
N ARG A 78 -2.24 2.54 22.07
CA ARG A 78 -2.53 2.47 23.50
C ARG A 78 -3.09 3.79 24.03
N LEU A 79 -2.61 4.92 23.51
CA LEU A 79 -3.04 6.25 23.92
C LEU A 79 -4.40 6.64 23.32
N PHE A 80 -4.70 6.14 22.11
CA PHE A 80 -5.89 6.48 21.32
C PHE A 80 -6.65 5.24 20.82
N PRO A 81 -6.97 4.26 21.69
CA PRO A 81 -7.65 3.04 21.27
C PRO A 81 -9.02 3.32 20.62
N GLU A 82 -9.69 4.40 21.02
CA GLU A 82 -10.99 4.82 20.49
C GLU A 82 -10.93 5.42 19.07
N ARG A 83 -9.72 5.67 18.54
CA ARG A 83 -9.52 6.15 17.17
C ARG A 83 -9.30 5.01 16.18
N LEU A 84 -9.23 3.77 16.67
CA LEU A 84 -9.07 2.58 15.85
C LEU A 84 -10.42 1.92 15.56
N PRO A 85 -10.56 1.16 14.46
CA PRO A 85 -11.81 0.46 14.13
C PRO A 85 -12.24 -0.61 15.14
N GLY A 86 -11.32 -1.07 16.00
CA GLY A 86 -11.59 -2.14 16.96
C GLY A 86 -10.42 -2.37 17.92
N PRO A 87 -10.54 -3.37 18.82
CA PRO A 87 -9.49 -3.70 19.77
C PRO A 87 -8.26 -4.33 19.10
N GLY A 88 -7.15 -4.41 19.84
CA GLY A 88 -5.91 -5.07 19.36
C GLY A 88 -4.91 -4.13 18.68
N GLY A 89 -5.08 -2.82 18.82
CA GLY A 89 -4.15 -1.82 18.29
C GLY A 89 -4.10 -1.83 16.75
N TYR A 90 -2.90 -1.81 16.16
CA TYR A 90 -2.75 -1.83 14.71
C TYR A 90 -3.37 -3.06 14.03
N ALA A 91 -3.50 -4.20 14.72
CA ALA A 91 -4.15 -5.38 14.17
C ALA A 91 -5.63 -5.14 13.80
N SER A 92 -6.30 -4.20 14.47
CA SER A 92 -7.69 -3.83 14.13
C SER A 92 -7.83 -3.25 12.72
N LEU A 93 -6.76 -2.69 12.16
CA LEU A 93 -6.70 -2.19 10.79
C LEU A 93 -6.57 -3.32 9.76
N GLY A 94 -6.47 -4.59 10.20
CA GLY A 94 -6.32 -5.74 9.32
C GLY A 94 -4.96 -5.81 8.60
N VAL A 95 -3.92 -5.25 9.22
CA VAL A 95 -2.54 -5.44 8.76
C VAL A 95 -2.12 -6.90 8.90
N ALA A 96 -1.37 -7.41 7.91
CA ALA A 96 -0.75 -8.73 8.01
C ALA A 96 0.37 -8.70 9.07
N TRP A 97 0.34 -9.59 10.06
CA TRP A 97 1.29 -9.58 11.17
C TRP A 97 1.79 -10.98 11.50
N GLU A 98 3.04 -11.25 11.12
CA GLU A 98 3.69 -12.52 11.38
C GLU A 98 4.05 -12.69 12.85
N GLN A 99 3.88 -13.90 13.37
CA GLN A 99 4.24 -14.22 14.74
C GLN A 99 5.73 -13.95 14.98
N GLY A 100 6.04 -13.25 16.07
CA GLY A 100 7.41 -12.91 16.45
C GLY A 100 8.00 -11.69 15.74
N GLN A 101 7.29 -11.09 14.77
CA GLN A 101 7.72 -9.85 14.13
C GLN A 101 7.27 -8.62 14.93
N GLU A 102 8.20 -7.68 15.09
CA GLU A 102 7.97 -6.45 15.87
C GLU A 102 6.93 -5.53 15.19
N LEU A 103 7.00 -5.43 13.88
CA LEU A 103 6.10 -4.62 13.06
C LEU A 103 5.31 -5.51 12.09
N PRO A 104 4.10 -5.09 11.68
CA PRO A 104 3.35 -5.78 10.66
C PRO A 104 4.10 -5.83 9.33
N VAL A 105 3.80 -6.82 8.50
CA VAL A 105 4.28 -6.89 7.12
C VAL A 105 3.92 -5.59 6.40
N GLY A 106 4.87 -5.03 5.68
CA GLY A 106 4.70 -3.75 4.99
C GLY A 106 5.05 -2.53 5.81
N PHE A 107 5.55 -2.69 7.04
CA PHE A 107 6.06 -1.60 7.87
C PHE A 107 7.55 -1.76 8.10
N THR A 108 8.31 -0.70 7.86
CA THR A 108 9.76 -0.67 8.05
C THR A 108 10.14 -0.10 9.40
N LYS A 109 11.35 -0.41 9.85
CA LYS A 109 12.04 0.33 10.91
C LYS A 109 13.43 0.68 10.41
N LYS A 110 13.68 1.97 10.20
CA LYS A 110 14.98 2.48 9.72
C LYS A 110 15.40 3.70 10.53
N THR A 111 16.68 3.77 10.88
CA THR A 111 17.23 4.92 11.62
C THR A 111 17.68 5.99 10.64
N ILE A 112 17.09 7.18 10.76
CA ILE A 112 17.54 8.41 10.10
C ILE A 112 17.57 9.49 11.19
N GLY A 113 18.72 9.61 11.85
CA GLY A 113 18.90 10.26 13.14
C GLY A 113 18.33 9.44 14.30
N PHE A 114 17.04 9.13 14.23
CA PHE A 114 16.29 8.31 15.18
C PHE A 114 15.45 7.27 14.42
N PRO A 115 15.00 6.17 15.07
CA PRO A 115 14.21 5.14 14.41
C PRO A 115 12.86 5.68 13.93
N ARG A 116 12.51 5.39 12.68
CA ARG A 116 11.26 5.77 12.04
C ARG A 116 10.58 4.56 11.41
N VAL A 117 9.26 4.64 11.34
CA VAL A 117 8.40 3.68 10.69
C VAL A 117 7.79 4.31 9.45
N ALA A 118 7.85 3.59 8.33
CA ALA A 118 7.12 3.92 7.11
C ALA A 118 6.51 2.66 6.51
N ASN A 119 5.67 2.84 5.49
CA ASN A 119 5.01 1.75 4.79
C ASN A 119 5.81 1.37 3.53
N THR A 120 5.67 0.11 3.11
CA THR A 120 6.18 -0.42 1.83
C THR A 120 5.00 -0.94 0.99
N CYS A 121 5.29 -1.38 -0.23
CA CYS A 121 4.31 -2.04 -1.09
C CYS A 121 3.63 -3.23 -0.41
N ALA A 122 4.34 -3.95 0.47
CA ALA A 122 3.81 -5.14 1.13
C ALA A 122 2.65 -4.85 2.09
N ALA A 123 2.45 -3.60 2.53
CA ALA A 123 1.30 -3.25 3.37
C ALA A 123 -0.02 -3.48 2.63
N CYS A 124 -0.08 -3.07 1.36
CA CYS A 124 -1.25 -3.24 0.50
C CYS A 124 -1.18 -4.54 -0.33
N HIS A 125 0.02 -5.11 -0.51
CA HIS A 125 0.25 -6.26 -1.39
C HIS A 125 0.71 -7.51 -0.62
N THR A 126 0.02 -7.81 0.48
CA THR A 126 0.15 -9.07 1.22
C THR A 126 -1.25 -9.62 1.50
N ALA A 127 -1.61 -10.70 0.82
CA ALA A 127 -2.85 -11.42 1.10
C ALA A 127 -2.68 -12.29 2.35
N SER A 128 -3.78 -12.54 3.05
CA SER A 128 -3.86 -13.55 4.10
C SER A 128 -5.00 -14.54 3.81
N TYR A 129 -4.82 -15.79 4.21
CA TYR A 129 -5.94 -16.73 4.25
C TYR A 129 -5.77 -17.75 5.38
N ARG A 130 -6.89 -18.28 5.84
CA ARG A 130 -6.99 -19.39 6.77
C ARG A 130 -7.93 -20.43 6.19
N SER A 131 -7.60 -21.71 6.35
CA SER A 131 -8.51 -22.77 5.92
C SER A 131 -9.65 -22.99 6.92
N LYS A 132 -9.41 -22.63 8.19
CA LYS A 132 -10.36 -22.72 9.30
C LYS A 132 -10.20 -21.54 10.27
N VAL A 133 -11.22 -21.30 11.08
CA VAL A 133 -11.31 -20.15 12.01
C VAL A 133 -10.21 -20.14 13.07
N ASP A 134 -9.72 -21.31 13.47
CA ASP A 134 -8.79 -21.54 14.57
C ASP A 134 -7.33 -21.73 14.13
N GLU A 135 -7.04 -21.58 12.84
CA GLU A 135 -5.68 -21.67 12.30
C GLU A 135 -4.97 -20.30 12.30
N ASN A 136 -3.63 -20.35 12.28
CA ASN A 136 -2.84 -19.16 12.01
C ASN A 136 -2.98 -18.77 10.52
N PRO A 137 -3.05 -17.46 10.20
CA PRO A 137 -3.09 -17.01 8.82
C PRO A 137 -1.83 -17.38 8.06
N THR A 138 -2.01 -17.85 6.83
CA THR A 138 -0.94 -17.94 5.84
C THR A 138 -0.87 -16.61 5.09
N TYR A 139 0.30 -15.98 5.10
CA TYR A 139 0.54 -14.74 4.38
C TYR A 139 1.18 -15.01 3.02
N VAL A 140 0.68 -14.35 1.99
CA VAL A 140 1.16 -14.47 0.62
C VAL A 140 1.55 -13.09 0.11
N ILE A 141 2.85 -12.87 -0.04
CA ILE A 141 3.40 -11.63 -0.60
C ILE A 141 3.00 -11.45 -2.06
N ALA A 142 2.99 -10.20 -2.51
CA ALA A 142 2.53 -9.80 -3.84
C ALA A 142 1.07 -10.19 -4.15
N GLY A 143 0.32 -10.66 -3.15
CA GLY A 143 -1.13 -10.88 -3.26
C GLY A 143 -1.93 -9.61 -2.92
N PRO A 144 -3.23 -9.61 -3.19
CA PRO A 144 -4.10 -8.49 -2.86
C PRO A 144 -4.34 -8.42 -1.34
N GLY A 145 -4.01 -7.30 -0.70
CA GLY A 145 -4.14 -7.08 0.75
C GLY A 145 -5.57 -6.86 1.21
N HIS A 146 -6.44 -7.85 1.00
CA HIS A 146 -7.90 -7.74 1.15
C HIS A 146 -8.39 -7.42 2.58
N THR A 147 -7.54 -7.57 3.59
CA THR A 147 -7.87 -7.30 5.01
C THR A 147 -7.57 -5.87 5.45
N LEU A 148 -6.63 -5.17 4.78
CA LEU A 148 -6.15 -3.86 5.22
C LEU A 148 -7.23 -2.79 5.08
N ASN A 149 -7.48 -2.03 6.14
CA ASN A 149 -8.30 -0.82 6.11
C ASN A 149 -7.40 0.42 6.04
N LEU A 150 -7.00 0.78 4.81
CA LEU A 150 -6.06 1.88 4.57
C LEU A 150 -6.66 3.25 4.91
N GLU A 151 -7.94 3.46 4.61
CA GLU A 151 -8.64 4.70 4.94
C GLU A 151 -8.67 4.94 6.45
N ALA A 152 -9.02 3.90 7.24
CA ALA A 152 -9.01 3.99 8.69
C ALA A 152 -7.60 4.23 9.24
N PHE A 153 -6.55 3.70 8.61
CA PHE A 153 -5.18 3.98 9.01
C PHE A 153 -4.83 5.48 8.83
N PHE A 154 -5.20 6.08 7.69
CA PHE A 154 -5.00 7.51 7.49
C PHE A 154 -5.81 8.36 8.48
N ARG A 155 -7.10 8.05 8.67
CA ARG A 155 -7.97 8.74 9.65
C ARG A 155 -7.39 8.61 11.06
N PHE A 156 -6.92 7.43 11.47
CA PHE A 156 -6.32 7.20 12.77
C PHE A 156 -5.14 8.14 13.05
N LEU A 157 -4.19 8.27 12.11
CA LEU A 157 -3.02 9.12 12.29
C LEU A 157 -3.38 10.61 12.40
N ILE A 158 -4.32 11.08 11.58
CA ILE A 158 -4.78 12.47 11.58
C ILE A 158 -5.60 12.77 12.85
N ASP A 159 -6.52 11.89 13.21
CA ASP A 159 -7.38 12.05 14.40
C ASP A 159 -6.56 12.02 15.69
N CYS A 160 -5.54 11.17 15.78
CA CYS A 160 -4.56 11.21 16.87
C CYS A 160 -3.87 12.58 16.94
N ALA A 161 -3.38 13.10 15.80
CA ALA A 161 -2.68 14.38 15.77
C ALA A 161 -3.58 15.57 16.14
N LYS A 162 -4.89 15.48 15.88
CA LYS A 162 -5.88 16.51 16.26
C LYS A 162 -6.24 16.46 17.74
N ASP A 163 -6.10 15.30 18.37
CA ASP A 163 -6.45 15.13 19.78
C ASP A 163 -5.53 15.96 20.70
N PRO A 164 -6.08 16.70 21.69
CA PRO A 164 -5.26 17.47 22.63
C PRO A 164 -4.25 16.62 23.41
N ARG A 165 -4.51 15.32 23.58
CA ARG A 165 -3.58 14.40 24.25
C ARG A 165 -2.31 14.13 23.44
N PHE A 166 -2.29 14.42 22.14
CA PHE A 166 -1.07 14.38 21.32
C PHE A 166 -0.22 15.61 21.66
N ASN A 167 0.51 15.54 22.77
CA ASN A 167 1.39 16.59 23.24
C ASN A 167 2.62 15.97 23.94
N PRO A 168 3.71 16.74 24.11
CA PRO A 168 4.95 16.21 24.68
C PRO A 168 4.80 15.62 26.09
N ASP A 169 3.93 16.14 26.95
CA ASP A 169 3.82 15.65 28.34
C ASP A 169 3.24 14.25 28.41
N ILE A 170 2.16 14.01 27.67
CA ILE A 170 1.47 12.73 27.67
C ILE A 170 2.25 11.71 26.85
N LEU A 171 2.68 12.06 25.64
CA LEU A 171 3.44 11.12 24.79
C LEU A 171 4.76 10.71 25.43
N MET A 172 5.50 11.63 26.09
CA MET A 172 6.72 11.24 26.79
C MET A 172 6.45 10.26 27.92
N ARG A 173 5.39 10.47 28.72
CA ARG A 173 5.01 9.52 29.79
C ARG A 173 4.70 8.13 29.21
N GLU A 174 3.99 8.08 28.10
CA GLU A 174 3.67 6.81 27.43
C GLU A 174 4.94 6.14 26.87
N ILE A 175 5.84 6.90 26.25
CA ILE A 175 7.11 6.38 25.70
C ILE A 175 8.02 5.87 26.82
N GLU A 176 8.20 6.64 27.89
CA GLU A 176 9.05 6.29 29.03
C GLU A 176 8.52 5.07 29.81
N SER A 177 7.23 4.72 29.65
CA SER A 177 6.68 3.48 30.23
C SER A 177 7.09 2.20 29.49
N VAL A 178 7.65 2.30 28.29
CA VAL A 178 7.98 1.14 27.42
C VAL A 178 9.43 1.13 26.97
N THR A 179 10.19 2.20 27.20
CA THR A 179 11.60 2.29 26.82
C THR A 179 12.36 3.33 27.65
N GLU A 180 13.68 3.18 27.76
CA GLU A 180 14.55 4.16 28.40
C GLU A 180 15.28 4.99 27.34
N LEU A 181 14.97 6.29 27.28
CA LEU A 181 15.67 7.23 26.40
C LEU A 181 16.80 7.92 27.15
N ASP A 182 17.94 8.12 26.49
CA ASP A 182 19.00 8.95 27.04
C ASP A 182 18.56 10.43 27.15
N LEU A 183 19.33 11.24 27.88
CA LEU A 183 18.96 12.64 28.15
C LEU A 183 18.76 13.45 26.86
N LEU A 184 19.59 13.24 25.83
CA LEU A 184 19.50 13.99 24.59
C LEU A 184 18.28 13.57 23.78
N ASP A 185 18.02 12.27 23.68
CA ASP A 185 16.82 11.76 23.00
C ASP A 185 15.56 12.19 23.73
N ARG A 186 15.55 12.18 25.07
CA ARG A 186 14.42 12.66 25.87
C ARG A 186 14.12 14.13 25.59
N LEU A 187 15.15 14.97 25.54
CA LEU A 187 15.02 16.39 25.18
C LEU A 187 14.57 16.56 23.73
N ALA A 188 15.13 15.79 22.79
CA ALA A 188 14.77 15.82 21.39
C ALA A 188 13.31 15.42 21.17
N TYR A 189 12.85 14.33 21.79
CA TYR A 189 11.46 13.88 21.72
C TYR A 189 10.50 14.93 22.24
N ARG A 190 10.77 15.45 23.44
CA ARG A 190 9.91 16.42 24.11
C ARG A 190 9.80 17.75 23.36
N PHE A 191 10.93 18.31 22.92
CA PHE A 191 10.96 19.68 22.40
C PHE A 191 10.97 19.79 20.88
N LEU A 192 11.35 18.74 20.15
CA LEU A 192 11.48 18.77 18.69
C LEU A 192 10.61 17.71 18.01
N ILE A 193 10.84 16.43 18.27
CA ILE A 193 10.26 15.33 17.48
C ILE A 193 8.74 15.29 17.64
N ILE A 194 8.20 15.27 18.87
CA ILE A 194 6.73 15.23 19.08
C ILE A 194 6.04 16.47 18.47
N PRO A 195 6.49 17.72 18.74
CA PRO A 195 5.90 18.91 18.11
C PRO A 195 5.97 18.90 16.58
N ILE A 196 7.11 18.50 15.99
CA ILE A 196 7.30 18.46 14.54
C ILE A 196 6.41 17.38 13.92
N THR A 197 6.33 16.19 14.52
CA THR A 197 5.44 15.11 14.06
C THR A 197 3.98 15.56 14.05
N LYS A 198 3.51 16.16 15.16
CA LYS A 198 2.15 16.74 15.23
C LYS A 198 1.92 17.73 14.10
N LYS A 199 2.83 18.70 13.94
CA LYS A 199 2.74 19.73 12.90
C LYS A 199 2.67 19.12 11.49
N ARG A 200 3.54 18.14 11.18
CA ARG A 200 3.57 17.50 9.86
C ARG A 200 2.30 16.69 9.57
N LEU A 201 1.77 15.96 10.56
CA LEU A 201 0.50 15.24 10.42
C LEU A 201 -0.65 16.22 10.15
N LEU A 202 -0.75 17.30 10.92
CA LEU A 202 -1.77 18.34 10.71
C LEU A 202 -1.62 19.09 9.38
N GLN A 203 -0.39 19.32 8.91
CA GLN A 203 -0.16 19.91 7.59
C GLN A 203 -0.69 19.04 6.44
N ARG A 204 -0.75 17.72 6.63
CA ARG A 204 -1.33 16.78 5.66
C ARG A 204 -2.85 16.66 5.77
N GLU A 205 -3.48 17.18 6.84
CA GLU A 205 -4.94 17.13 7.03
C GLU A 205 -5.70 17.65 5.81
N ALA A 206 -5.27 18.77 5.24
CA ALA A 206 -5.92 19.34 4.05
C ALA A 206 -5.88 18.38 2.84
N GLN A 207 -4.81 17.62 2.67
CA GLN A 207 -4.67 16.62 1.60
C GLN A 207 -5.53 15.37 1.86
N PHE A 208 -5.91 15.12 3.11
CA PHE A 208 -6.79 14.03 3.52
C PHE A 208 -8.24 14.49 3.74
N ALA A 209 -8.60 15.77 3.59
CA ALA A 209 -9.95 16.25 3.89
C ALA A 209 -11.06 15.48 3.14
N TRP A 210 -10.76 14.98 1.93
CA TRP A 210 -11.67 14.18 1.11
C TRP A 210 -12.03 12.83 1.72
N ILE A 211 -11.13 12.20 2.50
CA ILE A 211 -11.45 10.93 3.19
C ILE A 211 -12.35 11.15 4.40
N TYR A 212 -12.76 12.38 4.70
CA TYR A 212 -13.75 12.71 5.73
C TYR A 212 -15.08 13.19 5.13
N ARG A 213 -15.24 13.15 3.80
CA ARG A 213 -16.50 13.48 3.13
C ARG A 213 -17.56 12.45 3.47
N LYS A 214 -18.67 12.90 4.06
CA LYS A 214 -19.79 12.03 4.46
C LYS A 214 -20.64 11.55 3.30
N ASP A 215 -20.55 12.23 2.16
CA ASP A 215 -21.26 11.87 0.94
C ASP A 215 -20.50 10.83 0.09
N PHE A 216 -19.25 10.53 0.46
CA PHE A 216 -18.48 9.43 -0.11
C PHE A 216 -18.61 8.21 0.82
N PRO A 217 -18.91 7.02 0.27
CA PRO A 217 -18.79 5.78 1.02
C PRO A 217 -17.37 5.59 1.56
N ASP A 218 -17.23 4.92 2.70
CA ASP A 218 -15.93 4.42 3.14
C ASP A 218 -15.39 3.42 2.11
N TRP A 219 -14.07 3.38 1.89
CA TRP A 219 -13.45 2.47 0.93
C TRP A 219 -13.61 1.01 1.38
N GLY A 220 -13.58 0.79 2.70
CA GLY A 220 -13.62 -0.53 3.33
C GLY A 220 -12.29 -1.27 3.27
N ARG A 221 -12.27 -2.51 3.79
CA ARG A 221 -11.08 -3.37 3.78
C ARG A 221 -10.70 -3.83 2.37
N GLY A 222 -9.40 -3.84 2.08
CA GLY A 222 -8.82 -4.35 0.84
C GLY A 222 -8.84 -3.38 -0.33
N ARG A 223 -9.22 -2.11 -0.09
CA ARG A 223 -9.43 -1.12 -1.14
C ARG A 223 -8.70 0.18 -0.86
N ASP A 224 -8.36 0.87 -1.93
CA ASP A 224 -7.89 2.24 -1.93
C ASP A 224 -8.45 3.01 -3.12
N ASP A 225 -8.46 4.35 -3.03
CA ASP A 225 -8.75 5.20 -4.19
C ASP A 225 -7.43 5.75 -4.75
N ALA A 226 -6.68 4.84 -5.38
CA ALA A 226 -5.31 5.07 -5.83
C ALA A 226 -5.15 6.31 -6.73
N MET A 227 -6.14 6.60 -7.57
CA MET A 227 -6.07 7.73 -8.50
C MET A 227 -6.41 9.04 -7.81
N ASN A 228 -7.41 9.10 -6.92
CA ASN A 228 -7.62 10.30 -6.10
C ASN A 228 -6.44 10.56 -5.15
N LEU A 229 -5.84 9.53 -4.56
CA LEU A 229 -4.59 9.65 -3.82
C LEU A 229 -3.50 10.29 -4.69
N THR A 230 -3.30 9.81 -5.91
CA THR A 230 -2.33 10.39 -6.84
C THR A 230 -2.66 11.85 -7.21
N LYS A 231 -3.94 12.15 -7.49
CA LYS A 231 -4.40 13.51 -7.82
C LYS A 231 -4.13 14.51 -6.70
N TYR A 232 -4.47 14.17 -5.47
CA TYR A 232 -4.43 15.13 -4.36
C TYR A 232 -3.05 15.21 -3.69
N PHE A 233 -2.26 14.13 -3.70
CA PHE A 233 -0.92 14.13 -3.11
C PHE A 233 0.17 14.54 -4.08
N MET A 234 0.20 13.96 -5.28
CA MET A 234 1.33 14.13 -6.20
C MET A 234 1.20 15.40 -7.05
N ILE A 235 0.05 15.59 -7.70
CA ILE A 235 -0.17 16.77 -8.57
C ILE A 235 -0.89 17.92 -7.86
N LYS A 236 -1.33 17.72 -6.61
CA LYS A 236 -2.04 18.71 -5.79
C LYS A 236 -3.24 19.33 -6.52
N ALA A 237 -3.98 18.51 -7.24
CA ALA A 237 -5.21 18.94 -7.90
C ALA A 237 -6.23 19.43 -6.85
N PRO A 238 -7.08 20.41 -7.18
CA PRO A 238 -8.20 20.75 -6.33
C PRO A 238 -9.09 19.52 -6.14
N MET A 239 -9.67 19.39 -4.95
CA MET A 239 -10.66 18.34 -4.69
C MET A 239 -11.84 18.50 -5.63
N ASP A 240 -12.28 17.37 -6.18
CA ASP A 240 -13.44 17.26 -7.05
C ASP A 240 -14.43 16.26 -6.47
N ASP A 241 -15.53 16.03 -7.18
CA ASP A 241 -16.56 15.08 -6.77
C ASP A 241 -16.33 13.68 -7.31
N THR A 242 -15.14 13.34 -7.84
CA THR A 242 -14.89 12.01 -8.37
C THR A 242 -14.54 11.02 -7.26
N PHE A 243 -15.00 9.78 -7.38
CA PHE A 243 -14.83 8.74 -6.37
C PHE A 243 -14.77 7.38 -7.05
N GLY A 244 -13.72 6.62 -6.82
CA GLY A 244 -13.55 5.32 -7.47
C GLY A 244 -12.57 4.39 -6.79
N PRO A 245 -12.80 3.97 -5.53
CA PRO A 245 -11.94 3.00 -4.87
C PRO A 245 -11.90 1.66 -5.62
N THR A 246 -10.71 1.09 -5.71
CA THR A 246 -10.44 -0.21 -6.33
C THR A 246 -9.95 -1.21 -5.31
N ASP A 247 -10.11 -2.50 -5.61
CA ASP A 247 -9.44 -3.56 -4.88
C ASP A 247 -7.93 -3.49 -5.07
N MET A 248 -7.13 -3.89 -4.09
CA MET A 248 -5.67 -3.94 -4.25
C MET A 248 -5.30 -5.05 -5.25
N PRO A 249 -4.52 -4.81 -6.31
CA PRO A 249 -4.20 -5.86 -7.29
C PRO A 249 -3.09 -6.81 -6.79
N SER A 250 -3.02 -8.01 -7.36
CA SER A 250 -1.86 -8.88 -7.24
C SER A 250 -0.67 -8.36 -8.07
N LEU A 251 0.55 -8.53 -7.57
CA LEU A 251 1.79 -8.07 -8.17
C LEU A 251 2.72 -9.19 -8.66
N TRP A 252 2.29 -10.46 -8.62
CA TRP A 252 3.10 -11.55 -9.13
C TRP A 252 3.14 -11.58 -10.66
N ASN A 253 4.25 -12.11 -11.18
CA ASN A 253 4.48 -12.41 -12.58
C ASN A 253 4.27 -11.19 -13.49
N LEU A 254 4.83 -10.03 -13.12
CA LEU A 254 4.62 -8.79 -13.89
C LEU A 254 5.20 -8.86 -15.31
N ASP A 255 6.18 -9.75 -15.56
CA ASP A 255 6.76 -9.94 -16.89
C ASP A 255 5.74 -10.47 -17.92
N LYS A 256 4.57 -10.97 -17.49
CA LYS A 256 3.47 -11.35 -18.39
C LYS A 256 2.89 -10.15 -19.16
N TYR A 257 3.02 -8.92 -18.63
CA TYR A 257 2.59 -7.71 -19.32
C TYR A 257 3.69 -7.25 -20.28
N LYS A 258 3.36 -7.20 -21.57
CA LYS A 258 4.28 -6.89 -22.68
C LYS A 258 3.76 -5.64 -23.39
N PRO A 259 4.32 -4.44 -23.13
CA PRO A 259 3.82 -3.20 -23.72
C PRO A 259 3.84 -3.19 -25.25
N GLU A 260 4.74 -3.95 -25.88
CA GLU A 260 4.82 -4.16 -27.32
C GLU A 260 3.61 -4.90 -27.91
N LYS A 261 2.86 -5.64 -27.08
CA LYS A 261 1.58 -6.26 -27.43
C LYS A 261 0.36 -5.35 -27.14
N GLY A 262 0.60 -4.09 -26.79
CA GLY A 262 -0.46 -3.16 -26.37
C GLY A 262 -0.96 -3.42 -24.96
N HIS A 263 -0.25 -4.20 -24.15
CA HIS A 263 -0.62 -4.41 -22.76
C HIS A 263 -0.43 -3.12 -21.95
N VAL A 264 -1.34 -2.87 -21.02
CA VAL A 264 -1.33 -1.74 -20.10
C VAL A 264 -1.59 -2.25 -18.68
N MET A 265 -1.29 -1.42 -17.68
CA MET A 265 -1.36 -1.79 -16.27
C MET A 265 -2.22 -0.82 -15.46
N ASN A 266 -2.46 -1.18 -14.19
CA ASN A 266 -3.58 -0.69 -13.37
C ASN A 266 -4.94 -1.13 -13.94
N PHE A 267 -6.02 -1.03 -13.14
CA PHE A 267 -7.32 -1.56 -13.54
C PHE A 267 -7.89 -0.90 -14.80
N ALA A 268 -7.68 0.40 -15.01
CA ALA A 268 -8.18 1.12 -16.19
C ALA A 268 -7.13 1.24 -17.31
N GLY A 269 -5.96 0.63 -17.15
CA GLY A 269 -4.87 0.77 -18.11
C GLY A 269 -4.22 2.16 -18.03
N ASP A 270 -4.07 2.69 -16.82
CA ASP A 270 -3.56 4.03 -16.53
C ASP A 270 -2.04 4.14 -16.75
N SER A 271 -1.31 3.03 -16.70
CA SER A 271 0.15 3.00 -16.86
C SER A 271 0.57 2.15 -18.05
N HIS A 272 1.65 2.57 -18.71
CA HIS A 272 2.19 1.86 -19.88
C HIS A 272 2.99 0.59 -19.55
N ASP A 273 3.55 0.46 -18.34
CA ASP A 273 4.39 -0.68 -17.95
C ASP A 273 4.53 -0.82 -16.43
N ALA A 274 5.04 -1.99 -15.99
CA ALA A 274 5.19 -2.34 -14.57
C ALA A 274 6.17 -1.42 -13.85
N ARG A 275 7.27 -1.05 -14.50
CA ARG A 275 8.26 -0.14 -13.94
C ARG A 275 7.65 1.23 -13.62
N SER A 276 6.79 1.75 -14.49
CA SER A 276 6.07 3.01 -14.27
C SER A 276 5.12 2.91 -13.08
N VAL A 277 4.36 1.81 -12.97
CA VAL A 277 3.48 1.55 -11.80
C VAL A 277 4.27 1.53 -10.51
N ILE A 278 5.41 0.81 -10.47
CA ILE A 278 6.26 0.70 -9.28
C ILE A 278 6.79 2.07 -8.86
N ILE A 279 7.28 2.87 -9.82
CA ILE A 279 7.78 4.23 -9.54
C ILE A 279 6.66 5.11 -8.98
N ASP A 280 5.52 5.19 -9.66
CA ASP A 280 4.43 6.08 -9.25
C ASP A 280 3.86 5.70 -7.89
N SER A 281 3.69 4.40 -7.65
CA SER A 281 3.21 3.88 -6.36
C SER A 281 4.22 4.18 -5.25
N ALA A 282 5.52 3.98 -5.48
CA ALA A 282 6.55 4.29 -4.50
C ALA A 282 6.62 5.79 -4.20
N LEU A 283 6.57 6.66 -5.22
CA LEU A 283 6.51 8.11 -5.03
C LEU A 283 5.27 8.54 -4.24
N GLY A 284 4.13 7.90 -4.47
CA GLY A 284 2.91 8.09 -3.68
C GLY A 284 3.12 7.78 -2.20
N VAL A 285 3.79 6.66 -1.87
CA VAL A 285 4.11 6.27 -0.48
C VAL A 285 5.13 7.21 0.16
N LEU A 286 6.14 7.68 -0.62
CA LEU A 286 7.12 8.67 -0.15
C LEU A 286 6.45 10.03 0.15
N GLY A 287 5.48 10.43 -0.68
CA GLY A 287 4.82 11.73 -0.62
C GLY A 287 5.73 12.92 -0.94
N ALA A 288 6.92 12.66 -1.51
CA ALA A 288 7.94 13.65 -1.86
C ALA A 288 8.93 13.06 -2.88
N ALA A 289 9.76 13.92 -3.47
CA ALA A 289 10.88 13.48 -4.29
C ALA A 289 11.88 12.66 -3.45
N PRO A 290 12.46 11.57 -3.98
CA PRO A 290 13.46 10.79 -3.27
C PRO A 290 14.67 11.64 -2.84
N LYS A 291 15.17 11.45 -1.61
CA LYS A 291 16.40 12.12 -1.16
C LYS A 291 17.65 11.61 -1.87
N ASP A 292 17.66 10.31 -2.18
CA ASP A 292 18.69 9.65 -2.96
C ASP A 292 18.02 8.96 -4.14
N GLN A 293 18.22 9.52 -5.33
CA GLN A 293 17.60 9.01 -6.55
C GLN A 293 18.24 7.69 -7.00
N ALA A 294 19.53 7.48 -6.77
CA ALA A 294 20.22 6.27 -7.18
C ALA A 294 19.78 5.07 -6.33
N ASP A 295 19.69 5.25 -5.00
CA ASP A 295 19.13 4.23 -4.11
C ASP A 295 17.67 3.92 -4.48
N PHE A 296 16.83 4.96 -4.65
CA PHE A 296 15.43 4.79 -5.04
C PHE A 296 15.27 3.97 -6.33
N LEU A 297 16.01 4.32 -7.40
CA LEU A 297 15.95 3.59 -8.66
C LEU A 297 16.53 2.18 -8.53
N GLY A 298 17.52 1.98 -7.64
CA GLY A 298 18.01 0.65 -7.27
C GLY A 298 16.93 -0.22 -6.62
N GLN A 299 16.14 0.33 -5.70
CA GLN A 299 15.00 -0.37 -5.10
C GLN A 299 13.92 -0.70 -6.13
N VAL A 300 13.58 0.26 -7.01
CA VAL A 300 12.62 0.06 -8.10
C VAL A 300 13.06 -1.06 -9.03
N ASN A 301 14.34 -1.08 -9.43
CA ASN A 301 14.87 -2.11 -10.32
C ASN A 301 14.80 -3.50 -9.65
N TRP A 302 15.15 -3.59 -8.37
CA TRP A 302 15.04 -4.84 -7.62
C TRP A 302 13.58 -5.31 -7.52
N LEU A 303 12.64 -4.42 -7.18
CA LEU A 303 11.20 -4.74 -7.12
C LEU A 303 10.69 -5.22 -8.48
N HIS A 304 11.04 -4.52 -9.55
CA HIS A 304 10.63 -4.86 -10.91
C HIS A 304 11.15 -6.24 -11.31
N GLU A 305 12.42 -6.55 -11.05
CA GLU A 305 12.97 -7.87 -11.35
C GLU A 305 12.33 -8.98 -10.50
N TYR A 306 12.17 -8.74 -9.20
CA TYR A 306 11.62 -9.72 -8.29
C TYR A 306 10.16 -10.04 -8.61
N LEU A 307 9.31 -9.00 -8.70
CA LEU A 307 7.88 -9.13 -9.01
C LEU A 307 7.63 -9.57 -10.45
N GLY A 308 8.53 -9.22 -11.38
CA GLY A 308 8.48 -9.68 -12.77
C GLY A 308 8.48 -11.21 -12.86
N LYS A 309 9.27 -11.88 -12.04
CA LYS A 309 9.52 -13.33 -12.08
C LYS A 309 8.83 -14.13 -10.97
N LEU A 310 8.30 -13.46 -9.95
CA LEU A 310 7.62 -14.12 -8.82
C LEU A 310 6.35 -14.82 -9.32
N PRO A 311 6.23 -16.16 -9.26
CA PRO A 311 5.04 -16.84 -9.73
C PRO A 311 3.84 -16.61 -8.79
N ALA A 312 2.64 -16.70 -9.35
CA ALA A 312 1.42 -16.78 -8.55
C ALA A 312 1.43 -18.01 -7.62
N PRO A 313 0.86 -17.93 -6.41
CA PRO A 313 0.75 -19.06 -5.52
C PRO A 313 -0.18 -20.13 -6.10
N LYS A 314 0.22 -21.39 -6.03
CA LYS A 314 -0.68 -22.51 -6.36
C LYS A 314 -1.81 -22.60 -5.33
N TYR A 315 -2.98 -23.02 -5.78
CA TYR A 315 -4.08 -23.36 -4.88
C TYR A 315 -3.65 -24.48 -3.92
N PRO A 316 -3.71 -24.27 -2.60
CA PRO A 316 -3.12 -25.18 -1.62
C PRO A 316 -4.05 -26.32 -1.21
N PHE A 317 -5.32 -26.31 -1.66
CA PHE A 317 -6.33 -27.28 -1.28
C PHE A 317 -6.57 -28.32 -2.39
N ALA A 318 -7.40 -29.32 -2.10
CA ALA A 318 -7.73 -30.37 -3.05
C ALA A 318 -8.47 -29.81 -4.28
N ILE A 319 -8.16 -30.38 -5.45
CA ILE A 319 -8.81 -30.08 -6.72
C ILE A 319 -9.39 -31.39 -7.27
N ASP A 320 -10.66 -31.36 -7.67
CA ASP A 320 -11.27 -32.44 -8.45
C ASP A 320 -10.81 -32.34 -9.91
N GLY A 321 -9.90 -33.25 -10.29
CA GLY A 321 -9.28 -33.24 -11.62
C GLY A 321 -10.27 -33.47 -12.77
N GLN A 322 -11.30 -34.31 -12.59
CA GLN A 322 -12.29 -34.56 -13.64
C GLN A 322 -13.17 -33.34 -13.86
N LYS A 323 -13.61 -32.72 -12.76
CA LYS A 323 -14.41 -31.50 -12.78
C LYS A 323 -13.60 -30.30 -13.31
N ALA A 324 -12.32 -30.18 -12.95
CA ALA A 324 -11.42 -29.17 -13.52
C ALA A 324 -11.19 -29.36 -15.03
N MET A 325 -11.05 -30.60 -15.51
CA MET A 325 -10.97 -30.88 -16.95
C MET A 325 -12.25 -30.46 -17.70
N ALA A 326 -13.42 -30.77 -17.15
CA ALA A 326 -14.70 -30.31 -17.71
C ALA A 326 -14.79 -28.78 -17.70
N GLY A 327 -14.39 -28.14 -16.60
CA GLY A 327 -14.33 -26.69 -16.46
C GLY A 327 -13.39 -26.02 -17.46
N LYS A 328 -12.27 -26.66 -17.79
CA LYS A 328 -11.36 -26.17 -18.84
C LYS A 328 -12.08 -26.08 -20.19
N ALA A 329 -12.85 -27.10 -20.56
CA ALA A 329 -13.60 -27.07 -21.82
C ALA A 329 -14.63 -25.93 -21.86
N VAL A 330 -15.27 -25.63 -20.72
CA VAL A 330 -16.15 -24.47 -20.57
C VAL A 330 -15.36 -23.16 -20.71
N PHE A 331 -14.22 -23.04 -20.01
CA PHE A 331 -13.35 -21.87 -20.07
C PHE A 331 -12.87 -21.57 -21.49
N ASP A 332 -12.41 -22.59 -22.22
CA ASP A 332 -11.91 -22.44 -23.59
C ASP A 332 -13.01 -21.89 -24.52
N ARG A 333 -14.27 -22.26 -24.29
CA ARG A 333 -15.42 -21.80 -25.08
C ARG A 333 -15.91 -20.40 -24.70
N VAL A 334 -15.91 -20.05 -23.41
CA VAL A 334 -16.63 -18.86 -22.90
C VAL A 334 -15.69 -17.73 -22.47
N CYS A 335 -14.50 -18.06 -21.97
CA CYS A 335 -13.63 -17.11 -21.27
C CYS A 335 -12.31 -16.84 -22.01
N ALA A 336 -11.77 -17.84 -22.70
CA ALA A 336 -10.43 -17.78 -23.29
C ALA A 336 -10.27 -16.68 -24.35
N SER A 337 -11.33 -16.34 -25.07
CA SER A 337 -11.31 -15.26 -26.08
C SER A 337 -10.91 -13.89 -25.52
N CYS A 338 -11.07 -13.68 -24.21
CA CYS A 338 -10.60 -12.48 -23.50
C CYS A 338 -9.40 -12.79 -22.60
N HIS A 339 -9.48 -13.82 -21.76
CA HIS A 339 -8.51 -14.07 -20.67
C HIS A 339 -7.33 -14.97 -21.02
N ALA A 340 -7.35 -15.59 -22.21
CA ALA A 340 -6.27 -16.41 -22.73
C ALA A 340 -6.11 -16.19 -24.25
N SER A 341 -6.01 -14.91 -24.65
CA SER A 341 -5.90 -14.48 -26.03
C SER A 341 -5.00 -13.26 -26.17
N GLU A 342 -4.80 -12.76 -27.40
CA GLU A 342 -4.10 -11.48 -27.63
C GLU A 342 -4.86 -10.25 -27.08
N ARG A 343 -6.13 -10.40 -26.64
CA ARG A 343 -6.84 -9.33 -25.91
C ARG A 343 -6.38 -9.24 -24.44
N THR A 344 -5.86 -10.33 -23.86
CA THR A 344 -5.45 -10.34 -22.45
C THR A 344 -4.37 -9.31 -22.18
N GLY A 345 -4.52 -8.52 -21.12
CA GLY A 345 -3.63 -7.41 -20.79
C GLY A 345 -3.95 -6.09 -21.51
N THR A 346 -4.88 -6.08 -22.47
CA THR A 346 -5.36 -4.86 -23.15
C THR A 346 -6.64 -4.33 -22.50
N ARG A 347 -7.04 -3.10 -22.87
CA ARG A 347 -8.25 -2.44 -22.32
C ARG A 347 -9.51 -2.91 -23.06
N LEU A 348 -10.51 -3.34 -22.29
CA LEU A 348 -11.86 -3.68 -22.74
C LEU A 348 -12.79 -2.49 -22.53
N PRO A 349 -13.44 -1.94 -23.58
CA PRO A 349 -14.32 -0.79 -23.44
C PRO A 349 -15.42 -1.01 -22.40
N LEU A 350 -15.74 0.04 -21.64
CA LEU A 350 -16.74 0.01 -20.59
C LEU A 350 -18.13 -0.35 -21.12
N THR A 351 -18.43 0.04 -22.36
CA THR A 351 -19.67 -0.32 -23.06
C THR A 351 -19.80 -1.81 -23.35
N GLU A 352 -18.68 -2.55 -23.41
CA GLU A 352 -18.66 -4.01 -23.57
C GLU A 352 -18.71 -4.70 -22.20
N ILE A 353 -17.89 -4.28 -21.23
CA ILE A 353 -17.78 -4.97 -19.93
C ILE A 353 -18.90 -4.61 -18.94
N GLY A 354 -19.42 -3.38 -18.98
CA GLY A 354 -20.58 -2.94 -18.20
C GLY A 354 -20.42 -2.87 -16.68
N THR A 355 -19.20 -2.96 -16.14
CA THR A 355 -18.93 -2.83 -14.69
C THR A 355 -19.03 -1.39 -14.20
N ASP A 356 -18.92 -1.14 -12.88
CA ASP A 356 -18.96 0.20 -12.28
C ASP A 356 -17.98 1.19 -12.96
N ARG A 357 -18.39 2.45 -13.15
CA ARG A 357 -17.62 3.49 -13.84
C ARG A 357 -16.75 4.36 -12.91
N GLY A 358 -17.02 4.37 -11.60
CA GLY A 358 -16.43 5.33 -10.65
C GLY A 358 -14.91 5.39 -10.71
N ARG A 359 -14.23 4.25 -10.84
CA ARG A 359 -12.77 4.21 -11.01
C ARG A 359 -12.30 4.88 -12.30
N LEU A 360 -12.99 4.67 -13.42
CA LEU A 360 -12.65 5.32 -14.69
C LEU A 360 -12.81 6.84 -14.59
N ASP A 361 -13.87 7.30 -13.95
CA ASP A 361 -14.19 8.74 -13.81
C ASP A 361 -13.24 9.47 -12.84
N SER A 362 -12.53 8.76 -11.96
CA SER A 362 -11.59 9.35 -11.00
C SER A 362 -10.31 9.89 -11.65
N TRP A 363 -10.00 9.51 -12.89
CA TRP A 363 -8.74 9.84 -13.55
C TRP A 363 -8.94 10.31 -14.99
N ASN A 364 -8.09 11.22 -15.47
CA ASN A 364 -8.20 11.75 -16.82
C ASN A 364 -6.84 12.09 -17.44
N LYS A 365 -6.87 12.38 -18.74
CA LYS A 365 -5.69 12.75 -19.54
C LYS A 365 -4.88 13.90 -18.95
N ASP A 366 -5.54 14.97 -18.49
CA ASP A 366 -4.84 16.14 -17.95
C ASP A 366 -4.12 15.82 -16.63
N ALA A 367 -4.73 14.98 -15.79
CA ALA A 367 -4.10 14.46 -14.59
C ALA A 367 -2.87 13.61 -14.94
N ALA A 368 -2.96 12.75 -15.95
CA ALA A 368 -1.84 11.95 -16.45
C ALA A 368 -0.67 12.82 -16.95
N ILE A 369 -0.96 13.85 -17.77
CA ILE A 369 0.05 14.79 -18.27
C ILE A 369 0.75 15.50 -17.10
N LYS A 370 -0.02 16.03 -16.15
CA LYS A 370 0.52 16.72 -14.96
C LYS A 370 1.36 15.78 -14.10
N ALA A 371 0.89 14.56 -13.89
CA ALA A 371 1.59 13.54 -13.12
C ALA A 371 2.94 13.18 -13.76
N ASN A 372 2.95 12.93 -15.07
CA ASN A 372 4.18 12.67 -15.82
C ASN A 372 5.15 13.87 -15.75
N GLN A 373 4.64 15.10 -15.85
CA GLN A 373 5.47 16.31 -15.69
C GLN A 373 6.10 16.42 -14.30
N VAL A 374 5.33 16.15 -13.23
CA VAL A 374 5.83 16.18 -11.84
C VAL A 374 6.97 15.16 -11.68
N VAL A 375 6.82 13.93 -12.17
CA VAL A 375 7.88 12.91 -12.06
C VAL A 375 9.12 13.30 -12.88
N ARG A 376 8.95 13.88 -14.08
CA ARG A 376 10.07 14.41 -14.88
C ARG A 376 10.80 15.54 -14.14
N GLN A 377 10.09 16.43 -13.44
CA GLN A 377 10.69 17.50 -12.62
C GLN A 377 11.47 16.97 -11.42
N MET A 378 11.18 15.75 -10.95
CA MET A 378 11.98 15.05 -9.94
C MET A 378 13.26 14.42 -10.53
N GLY A 379 13.49 14.56 -11.85
CA GLY A 379 14.64 13.96 -12.54
C GLY A 379 14.50 12.47 -12.85
N ILE A 380 13.31 11.89 -12.69
CA ILE A 380 13.07 10.45 -12.85
C ILE A 380 12.51 10.15 -14.24
N GLU A 381 13.20 9.29 -14.99
CA GLU A 381 12.77 8.82 -16.30
C GLU A 381 11.99 7.50 -16.23
N ARG A 382 10.86 7.44 -16.94
CA ARG A 382 9.99 6.28 -17.12
C ARG A 382 9.04 6.49 -18.30
N LYS A 383 8.40 5.42 -18.78
CA LYS A 383 7.46 5.48 -19.90
C LYS A 383 6.21 6.30 -19.58
N GLY A 384 5.67 6.19 -18.37
CA GLY A 384 4.64 7.11 -17.91
C GLY A 384 3.26 6.50 -17.66
N LEU A 385 2.40 7.37 -17.15
CA LEU A 385 0.95 7.23 -17.20
C LEU A 385 0.46 7.54 -18.62
N VAL A 386 -0.61 6.88 -19.04
CA VAL A 386 -1.18 7.02 -20.38
C VAL A 386 -1.84 8.39 -20.53
N GLU A 387 -1.34 9.21 -21.47
CA GLU A 387 -1.81 10.58 -21.73
C GLU A 387 -2.99 10.61 -22.72
N GLU A 388 -4.01 9.77 -22.48
CA GLU A 388 -5.20 9.62 -23.31
C GLU A 388 -6.48 9.50 -22.47
N THR A 389 -7.64 9.63 -23.12
CA THR A 389 -8.92 9.32 -22.47
C THR A 389 -9.07 7.81 -22.38
N LEU A 390 -9.09 7.28 -21.16
CA LEU A 390 -9.34 5.87 -20.90
C LEU A 390 -10.84 5.58 -21.07
N ASP A 391 -11.19 4.45 -21.68
CA ASP A 391 -12.56 4.10 -22.04
C ASP A 391 -13.05 2.77 -21.46
N GLY A 392 -12.28 2.14 -20.57
CA GLY A 392 -12.55 0.79 -20.12
C GLY A 392 -11.58 0.22 -19.09
N TYR A 393 -11.63 -1.09 -18.90
CA TYR A 393 -10.84 -1.81 -17.88
C TYR A 393 -9.97 -2.91 -18.51
N VAL A 394 -8.81 -3.16 -17.92
CA VAL A 394 -7.84 -4.15 -18.41
C VAL A 394 -8.39 -5.56 -18.22
N ILE A 395 -8.33 -6.35 -19.29
CA ILE A 395 -8.62 -7.79 -19.24
C ILE A 395 -7.45 -8.46 -18.50
N GLN A 396 -7.66 -8.80 -17.23
CA GLN A 396 -6.59 -9.32 -16.39
C GLN A 396 -6.19 -10.75 -16.79
N PHE A 397 -4.90 -11.04 -16.69
CA PHE A 397 -4.41 -12.42 -16.59
C PHE A 397 -5.00 -13.06 -15.32
N LEU A 398 -5.28 -14.36 -15.36
CA LEU A 398 -5.99 -15.09 -14.30
C LEU A 398 -5.07 -15.96 -13.42
N ASP A 399 -3.75 -15.77 -13.51
CA ASP A 399 -2.81 -16.49 -12.65
C ASP A 399 -3.02 -16.16 -11.17
N GLY A 400 -3.20 -17.19 -10.35
CA GLY A 400 -3.51 -17.06 -8.92
C GLY A 400 -4.90 -16.48 -8.62
N ILE A 401 -5.86 -16.60 -9.55
CA ILE A 401 -7.21 -16.02 -9.42
C ILE A 401 -7.96 -16.50 -8.16
N TRP A 402 -7.61 -17.67 -7.63
CA TRP A 402 -8.20 -18.18 -6.39
C TRP A 402 -7.99 -17.18 -5.23
N LEU A 403 -6.80 -16.60 -5.06
CA LEU A 403 -6.50 -15.70 -3.95
C LEU A 403 -6.77 -14.22 -4.29
N ARG A 404 -7.62 -13.95 -5.29
CA ARG A 404 -7.93 -12.59 -5.77
C ARG A 404 -9.35 -12.13 -5.47
N ALA A 405 -10.01 -12.80 -4.53
CA ALA A 405 -11.29 -12.35 -4.01
C ALA A 405 -11.12 -11.13 -3.08
N PRO A 406 -12.12 -10.24 -3.03
CA PRO A 406 -13.30 -10.19 -3.90
C PRO A 406 -12.99 -9.77 -5.35
N TYR A 407 -13.87 -10.13 -6.28
CA TYR A 407 -13.69 -9.99 -7.73
C TYR A 407 -14.28 -8.69 -8.29
N LEU A 408 -13.92 -8.42 -9.56
CA LEU A 408 -14.04 -7.13 -10.27
C LEU A 408 -13.04 -6.08 -9.77
N HIS A 409 -12.88 -4.99 -10.53
CA HIS A 409 -11.89 -3.95 -10.21
C HIS A 409 -12.12 -3.26 -8.86
N ASN A 410 -13.36 -3.24 -8.38
CA ASN A 410 -13.79 -2.63 -7.14
C ASN A 410 -14.07 -3.66 -6.03
N GLY A 411 -13.85 -4.96 -6.28
CA GLY A 411 -14.08 -6.01 -5.30
C GLY A 411 -15.54 -6.14 -4.87
N SER A 412 -16.49 -5.91 -5.77
CA SER A 412 -17.93 -5.90 -5.49
C SER A 412 -18.60 -7.28 -5.57
N VAL A 413 -17.86 -8.32 -5.95
CA VAL A 413 -18.37 -9.69 -6.06
C VAL A 413 -17.56 -10.64 -5.17
N PRO A 414 -18.13 -11.25 -4.13
CA PRO A 414 -17.33 -11.88 -3.07
C PRO A 414 -16.61 -13.17 -3.45
N THR A 415 -17.15 -13.96 -4.38
CA THR A 415 -16.59 -15.27 -4.76
C THR A 415 -16.62 -15.49 -6.28
N LEU A 416 -15.81 -16.41 -6.82
CA LEU A 416 -15.88 -16.75 -8.25
C LEU A 416 -17.24 -17.33 -8.61
N ARG A 417 -17.82 -18.11 -7.69
CA ARG A 417 -19.15 -18.66 -7.92
C ARG A 417 -20.20 -17.56 -8.05
N ASP A 418 -20.09 -16.49 -7.26
CA ASP A 418 -20.96 -15.30 -7.37
C ASP A 418 -20.75 -14.54 -8.68
N LEU A 419 -19.53 -14.51 -9.23
CA LEU A 419 -19.25 -13.84 -10.51
C LEU A 419 -20.03 -14.45 -11.67
N PHE A 420 -20.31 -15.76 -11.61
CA PHE A 420 -21.11 -16.48 -12.60
C PHE A 420 -22.62 -16.43 -12.34
N GLU A 421 -23.08 -15.64 -11.37
CA GLU A 421 -24.49 -15.30 -11.26
C GLU A 421 -24.80 -14.00 -12.01
N VAL A 422 -26.04 -13.90 -12.50
CA VAL A 422 -26.58 -12.62 -12.99
C VAL A 422 -26.52 -11.58 -11.87
N PRO A 423 -26.27 -10.29 -12.16
CA PRO A 423 -26.10 -9.25 -11.13
C PRO A 423 -27.17 -9.22 -10.05
N GLU A 424 -28.44 -9.49 -10.42
CA GLU A 424 -29.59 -9.50 -9.50
C GLU A 424 -29.53 -10.63 -8.45
N ARG A 425 -28.71 -11.66 -8.68
CA ARG A 425 -28.49 -12.78 -7.77
C ARG A 425 -27.15 -12.70 -7.04
N ARG A 426 -26.29 -11.74 -7.38
CA ARG A 426 -25.04 -11.50 -6.65
C ARG A 426 -25.36 -10.89 -5.28
N PRO A 427 -24.57 -11.16 -4.23
CA PRO A 427 -24.77 -10.54 -2.92
C PRO A 427 -24.71 -9.00 -3.03
N ALA A 428 -25.81 -8.34 -2.66
CA ALA A 428 -25.88 -6.87 -2.61
C ALA A 428 -25.22 -6.29 -1.36
N PHE A 429 -25.14 -7.08 -0.29
CA PHE A 429 -24.53 -6.73 0.98
C PHE A 429 -23.71 -7.89 1.50
N PHE A 430 -22.47 -7.64 1.92
CA PHE A 430 -21.58 -8.66 2.48
C PHE A 430 -20.44 -8.04 3.31
N LEU A 431 -19.74 -8.86 4.11
CA LEU A 431 -18.60 -8.40 4.92
C LEU A 431 -17.28 -8.67 4.22
N ARG A 432 -16.39 -7.67 4.22
CA ARG A 432 -15.05 -7.74 3.64
C ARG A 432 -13.96 -7.87 4.70
N GLY A 433 -12.85 -8.50 4.32
CA GLY A 433 -11.60 -8.55 5.10
C GLY A 433 -11.57 -9.58 6.23
N TYR A 434 -12.51 -10.52 6.24
CA TYR A 434 -12.37 -11.77 6.98
C TYR A 434 -11.58 -12.76 6.11
N ASP A 435 -10.60 -13.45 6.70
CA ASP A 435 -9.59 -14.22 5.97
C ASP A 435 -9.82 -15.74 5.98
N VAL A 436 -10.97 -16.21 6.46
CA VAL A 436 -11.34 -17.63 6.33
C VAL A 436 -11.82 -17.88 4.91
N TYR A 437 -11.18 -18.85 4.26
CA TYR A 437 -11.33 -19.10 2.83
C TYR A 437 -12.50 -20.06 2.55
N ASP A 438 -13.37 -19.69 1.61
CA ASP A 438 -14.44 -20.55 1.09
C ASP A 438 -13.91 -21.35 -0.10
N GLN A 439 -13.57 -22.63 0.13
CA GLN A 439 -13.02 -23.52 -0.89
C GLN A 439 -14.04 -23.96 -1.94
N THR A 440 -15.34 -23.89 -1.63
CA THR A 440 -16.42 -24.30 -2.53
C THR A 440 -16.75 -23.19 -3.51
N ARG A 441 -16.94 -21.96 -3.01
CA ARG A 441 -17.30 -20.81 -3.83
C ARG A 441 -16.09 -20.07 -4.41
N VAL A 442 -14.90 -20.32 -3.85
CA VAL A 442 -13.61 -19.71 -4.18
C VAL A 442 -13.64 -18.21 -3.92
N GLY A 443 -13.34 -17.87 -2.68
CA GLY A 443 -13.26 -16.51 -2.14
C GLY A 443 -13.12 -16.56 -0.62
N PHE A 444 -13.63 -15.56 0.08
CA PHE A 444 -13.64 -15.53 1.55
C PHE A 444 -15.06 -15.66 2.09
N VAL A 445 -15.19 -16.15 3.32
CA VAL A 445 -16.46 -16.16 4.04
C VAL A 445 -16.88 -14.72 4.33
N THR A 446 -18.09 -14.34 3.93
CA THR A 446 -18.55 -12.95 3.95
C THR A 446 -19.76 -12.68 4.85
N ALA A 447 -20.19 -13.69 5.63
CA ALA A 447 -21.32 -13.58 6.55
C ALA A 447 -21.13 -14.46 7.79
N GLY A 448 -21.88 -14.16 8.84
CA GLY A 448 -21.88 -14.89 10.10
C GLY A 448 -21.04 -14.22 11.21
N PRO A 449 -21.14 -14.71 12.45
CA PRO A 449 -20.67 -13.98 13.64
C PRO A 449 -19.18 -13.63 13.63
N GLU A 450 -18.33 -14.52 13.14
CA GLU A 450 -16.88 -14.26 13.08
C GLU A 450 -16.51 -13.26 11.99
N ALA A 451 -17.21 -13.29 10.85
CA ALA A 451 -17.05 -12.28 9.83
C ALA A 451 -17.55 -10.91 10.32
N GLU A 452 -18.66 -10.86 11.08
CA GLU A 452 -19.20 -9.62 11.66
C GLU A 452 -18.26 -8.99 12.68
N ARG A 453 -17.50 -9.81 13.41
CA ARG A 453 -16.55 -9.35 14.43
C ARG A 453 -15.32 -8.64 13.85
N VAL A 454 -14.90 -9.01 12.64
CA VAL A 454 -13.63 -8.56 12.04
C VAL A 454 -13.84 -7.72 10.78
N GLY A 455 -14.81 -8.11 9.96
CA GLY A 455 -15.04 -7.57 8.64
C GLY A 455 -15.72 -6.20 8.65
N THR A 456 -15.63 -5.52 7.51
CA THR A 456 -16.34 -4.25 7.27
C THR A 456 -17.51 -4.47 6.31
N PRO A 457 -18.70 -3.93 6.59
CA PRO A 457 -19.82 -3.95 5.66
C PRO A 457 -19.47 -3.39 4.29
N PHE A 458 -19.94 -4.06 3.23
CA PHE A 458 -19.87 -3.61 1.86
C PHE A 458 -21.27 -3.64 1.25
N ASP A 459 -21.71 -2.50 0.73
CA ASP A 459 -23.00 -2.32 0.08
C ASP A 459 -22.76 -1.93 -1.40
N THR A 460 -23.26 -2.76 -2.31
CA THR A 460 -23.09 -2.60 -3.76
C THR A 460 -23.99 -1.51 -4.35
N GLY A 461 -24.97 -1.02 -3.60
CA GLY A 461 -25.83 0.10 -3.97
C GLY A 461 -25.17 1.46 -3.75
N LEU A 462 -24.05 1.50 -3.03
CA LEU A 462 -23.29 2.72 -2.82
C LEU A 462 -22.43 3.08 -4.04
N ARG A 463 -22.16 4.38 -4.19
CA ARG A 463 -21.36 4.92 -5.28
C ARG A 463 -20.00 4.22 -5.38
N GLY A 464 -19.61 3.77 -6.58
CA GLY A 464 -18.32 3.12 -6.82
C GLY A 464 -18.26 1.65 -6.39
N ASN A 465 -19.35 1.10 -5.83
CA ASN A 465 -19.42 -0.27 -5.33
C ASN A 465 -20.29 -1.18 -6.21
N GLY A 466 -20.72 -0.72 -7.39
CA GLY A 466 -21.61 -1.48 -8.27
C GLY A 466 -21.03 -2.85 -8.61
N ASN A 467 -21.86 -3.89 -8.45
CA ASN A 467 -21.53 -5.30 -8.73
C ASN A 467 -22.07 -5.78 -10.10
N GLY A 468 -22.46 -4.84 -10.98
CA GLY A 468 -22.95 -5.13 -12.32
C GLY A 468 -21.84 -5.44 -13.32
N GLY A 469 -22.23 -5.71 -14.56
CA GLY A 469 -21.31 -6.03 -15.66
C GLY A 469 -20.68 -7.41 -15.55
N HIS A 470 -19.77 -7.69 -16.49
CA HIS A 470 -19.14 -9.00 -16.66
C HIS A 470 -20.19 -10.13 -16.68
N LEU A 471 -21.05 -10.11 -17.69
CA LEU A 471 -22.19 -11.04 -17.82
C LEU A 471 -21.81 -12.40 -18.43
N TYR A 472 -20.53 -12.59 -18.77
CA TYR A 472 -20.02 -13.83 -19.35
C TYR A 472 -20.14 -14.99 -18.35
N GLY A 473 -20.71 -16.11 -18.81
CA GLY A 473 -20.90 -17.31 -18.01
C GLY A 473 -22.13 -17.31 -17.10
N THR A 474 -22.93 -16.23 -17.08
CA THR A 474 -24.10 -16.11 -16.20
C THR A 474 -25.28 -16.99 -16.62
N ASP A 475 -25.34 -17.35 -17.90
CA ASP A 475 -26.34 -18.20 -18.54
C ASP A 475 -25.95 -19.70 -18.55
N LEU A 476 -24.76 -20.03 -18.05
CA LEU A 476 -24.29 -21.42 -17.98
C LEU A 476 -25.17 -22.27 -17.05
N PRO A 477 -25.34 -23.57 -17.37
CA PRO A 477 -25.89 -24.52 -16.41
C PRO A 477 -25.09 -24.53 -15.09
N GLU A 478 -25.76 -24.80 -13.98
CA GLU A 478 -25.13 -24.83 -12.64
C GLU A 478 -23.89 -25.75 -12.57
N ALA A 479 -23.97 -26.93 -13.18
CA ALA A 479 -22.85 -27.86 -13.24
C ALA A 479 -21.64 -27.29 -14.02
N ASP A 480 -21.87 -26.50 -15.08
CA ASP A 480 -20.81 -25.87 -15.87
C ASP A 480 -20.17 -24.72 -15.08
N LYS A 481 -20.96 -23.93 -14.33
CA LYS A 481 -20.43 -22.89 -13.43
C LYS A 481 -19.53 -23.51 -12.36
N ASP A 482 -20.00 -24.58 -11.73
CA ASP A 482 -19.26 -25.30 -10.71
C ASP A 482 -17.97 -25.93 -11.27
N ALA A 483 -18.03 -26.52 -12.48
CA ALA A 483 -16.86 -27.05 -13.16
C ALA A 483 -15.85 -25.96 -13.50
N LEU A 484 -16.33 -24.81 -13.99
CA LEU A 484 -15.50 -23.64 -14.28
C LEU A 484 -14.79 -23.12 -13.04
N VAL A 485 -15.48 -23.00 -11.89
CA VAL A 485 -14.86 -22.64 -10.60
C VAL A 485 -13.74 -23.62 -10.25
N GLU A 486 -13.96 -24.93 -10.43
CA GLU A 486 -12.94 -25.95 -10.15
C GLU A 486 -11.71 -25.81 -11.06
N TYR A 487 -11.90 -25.50 -12.35
CA TYR A 487 -10.80 -25.22 -13.26
C TYR A 487 -10.02 -23.96 -12.86
N LEU A 488 -10.71 -22.89 -12.44
CA LEU A 488 -10.06 -21.64 -12.04
C LEU A 488 -9.19 -21.79 -10.78
N LYS A 489 -9.40 -22.83 -9.95
CA LYS A 489 -8.47 -23.19 -8.87
C LYS A 489 -7.10 -23.64 -9.38
N THR A 490 -7.00 -24.08 -10.63
CA THR A 490 -5.75 -24.57 -11.23
C THR A 490 -4.87 -23.48 -11.81
N LEU A 491 -5.38 -22.24 -11.91
CA LEU A 491 -4.73 -21.10 -12.59
C LEU A 491 -3.85 -20.24 -11.68
#